data_AF-A0A537W4W4-F1
#
_entry.id   AF-A0A537W4W4-F1
#
_cell.length_a   1.000
_cell.length_b   1.000
_cell.length_c   1.000
_cell.angle_alpha   90.00
_cell.angle_beta   90.00
_cell.angle_gamma   90.00
#
_symmetry.space_group_name_H-M   'P 1'
#
loop_
_entity.id
_entity.type
_entity.pdbx_description
1 polymer ?
#
loop_
_entity_poly.entity_id
_entity_poly.type
_entity_poly.pdbx_seq_one_letter_code
_entity_poly.pdbx_strand_id
1 'polypeptide(L)' 'MRVHVVNVLRGTPEVKGQTLDRIAGLARTVEEKGFHGLWVTDSFGRGRPTLDPVVAMSVIATVT' A
#
# COMPACT_ATOMS: atom_id res chain seq x y z
N MET A 1 10.66 -20.96 2.59
CA MET A 1 10.89 -19.77 1.71
C MET A 1 9.97 -18.66 2.19
N ARG A 2 10.45 -17.42 2.39
CA ARG A 2 9.60 -16.28 2.79
C ARG A 2 9.10 -15.57 1.53
N VAL A 3 7.80 -15.28 1.47
CA VAL A 3 7.16 -14.58 0.34
C VAL A 3 6.65 -13.23 0.84
N HIS A 4 6.95 -12.18 0.08
CA HIS A 4 6.58 -10.80 0.42
C HIS A 4 5.76 -10.18 -0.72
N VAL A 5 4.94 -9.20 -0.38
CA VAL A 5 4.15 -8.40 -1.33
C VAL A 5 4.79 -7.02 -1.47
N VAL A 6 4.99 -6.57 -2.70
CA VAL A 6 5.44 -5.20 -3.01
C VAL A 6 4.30 -4.50 -3.73
N ASN A 7 3.82 -3.41 -3.15
CA ASN A 7 2.74 -2.63 -3.71
C ASN A 7 3.25 -1.32 -4.31
N VAL A 8 2.92 -1.13 -5.59
CA VAL A 8 3.14 0.13 -6.31
C VAL A 8 1.81 0.87 -6.37
N LEU A 9 1.63 1.84 -5.48
CA LEU A 9 0.41 2.64 -5.42
C LEU A 9 0.25 3.43 -6.71
N ARG A 10 -0.89 3.25 -7.38
CA ARG A 10 -1.26 4.02 -8.58
C ARG A 10 -2.55 4.77 -8.30
N GLY A 11 -2.46 6.09 -8.23
CA GLY A 11 -3.63 6.94 -8.25
C GLY A 11 -4.27 6.91 -9.65
N THR A 12 -5.47 6.34 -9.74
CA THR A 12 -6.35 6.47 -10.90
C THR A 12 -7.59 7.29 -10.51
N PRO A 13 -8.34 7.87 -11.47
CA PRO A 13 -9.55 8.63 -11.15
C PRO A 13 -10.56 7.84 -10.30
N GLU A 14 -10.64 6.53 -10.50
CA GLU A 14 -11.57 5.62 -9.83
C GLU A 14 -11.23 5.39 -8.35
N VAL A 15 -9.98 5.68 -7.93
CA VAL A 15 -9.53 5.55 -6.54
C VAL A 15 -9.38 6.88 -5.82
N LYS A 16 -9.77 7.99 -6.45
CA LYS A 16 -9.67 9.32 -5.85
C LYS A 16 -10.42 9.35 -4.51
N GLY A 17 -9.70 9.69 -3.43
CA GLY A 17 -10.24 9.74 -2.07
C GLY A 17 -10.37 8.38 -1.35
N GLN A 18 -10.08 7.27 -2.03
CA GLN A 18 -10.21 5.90 -1.47
C GLN A 18 -8.85 5.19 -1.30
N THR A 19 -7.74 5.84 -1.66
CA THR A 19 -6.42 5.19 -1.69
C THR A 19 -6.03 4.61 -0.33
N LEU A 20 -6.32 5.32 0.77
CA LEU A 20 -6.00 4.88 2.12
C LEU A 20 -6.86 3.69 2.59
N ASP A 21 -8.15 3.70 2.28
CA ASP A 21 -9.04 2.58 2.62
C ASP A 21 -8.65 1.31 1.85
N ARG A 22 -8.27 1.46 0.58
CA ARG A 22 -7.82 0.33 -0.24
C ARG A 22 -6.49 -0.25 0.23
N ILE A 23 -5.52 0.59 0.63
CA ILE A 23 -4.26 0.07 1.19
C ILE A 23 -4.49 -0.61 2.53
N ALA A 24 -5.40 -0.12 3.37
CA ALA A 24 -5.77 -0.77 4.62
C ALA A 24 -6.42 -2.15 4.37
N GLY A 25 -7.35 -2.24 3.40
CA GLY A 25 -7.96 -3.52 3.02
C GLY A 25 -6.95 -4.52 2.44
N LEU A 26 -6.00 -4.04 1.63
CA LEU A 26 -4.90 -4.86 1.13
C LEU A 26 -4.02 -5.36 2.29
N ALA A 27 -3.67 -4.50 3.24
CA ALA A 27 -2.82 -4.85 4.38
C ALA A 27 -3.40 -6.01 5.20
N ARG A 28 -4.68 -5.91 5.58
CA ARG A 28 -5.41 -6.99 6.28
C ARG A 28 -5.41 -8.28 5.46
N THR A 29 -5.67 -8.19 4.15
CA THR A 29 -5.65 -9.36 3.26
C THR A 29 -4.28 -10.02 3.23
N VAL A 30 -3.20 -9.23 3.17
CA VAL A 30 -1.82 -9.73 3.13
C VAL A 30 -1.46 -10.44 4.44
N GLU A 31 -1.87 -9.87 5.57
CA GLU A 31 -1.68 -10.49 6.89
C GLU A 31 -2.50 -11.78 7.06
N GLU A 32 -3.79 -11.75 6.74
CA GLU A 32 -4.69 -12.92 6.80
C GLU A 32 -4.18 -14.09 5.94
N LYS A 33 -3.49 -13.79 4.83
CA LYS A 33 -2.89 -14.80 3.95
C LYS A 33 -1.52 -15.29 4.43
N GLY A 34 -0.98 -14.75 5.52
CA GLY A 34 0.28 -15.19 6.11
C GLY A 34 1.52 -14.81 5.30
N PHE A 35 1.45 -13.77 4.48
CA PHE A 35 2.64 -13.26 3.79
C PHE A 35 3.62 -12.67 4.81
N HIS A 36 4.90 -12.77 4.47
CA HIS A 36 5.95 -12.38 5.41
C HIS A 36 6.10 -10.86 5.56
N GLY A 37 5.70 -10.09 4.55
CA GLY A 37 5.72 -8.65 4.67
C GLY A 37 5.08 -7.94 3.49
N LEU A 38 4.71 -6.69 3.72
CA LEU A 38 4.16 -5.75 2.76
C LEU A 38 5.09 -4.54 2.63
N TRP A 39 5.49 -4.22 1.40
CA TRP A 39 6.33 -3.08 1.09
C TRP A 39 5.55 -2.08 0.25
N VAL A 40 5.75 -0.78 0.51
CA VAL A 40 5.23 0.31 -0.32
C VAL A 40 6.38 0.99 -1.04
N THR A 41 6.18 1.29 -2.32
CA THR A 41 7.20 1.99 -3.10
C THR A 41 7.00 3.49 -3.05
N ASP A 42 8.09 4.21 -2.85
CA ASP A 42 8.15 5.62 -3.23
C ASP A 42 8.31 5.74 -4.75
N SER A 43 7.64 6.71 -5.36
CA SER A 43 7.70 6.92 -6.81
C SER A 43 7.51 8.40 -7.11
N PHE A 44 8.65 9.11 -7.17
CA PHE A 44 8.77 10.47 -7.69
C PHE A 44 9.18 10.41 -9.17
N GLY A 45 8.49 11.16 -10.04
CA GLY A 45 8.96 11.38 -11.42
C GLY A 45 8.21 10.69 -12.57
N ARG A 46 7.07 10.02 -12.33
CA ARG A 46 6.18 9.51 -13.42
C ARG A 46 4.89 10.30 -13.60
N GLY A 47 4.94 11.60 -13.31
CA GLY A 47 3.82 12.55 -13.50
C GLY A 47 2.61 12.33 -12.59
N ARG A 48 2.73 11.50 -11.54
CA ARG A 48 1.65 11.24 -10.60
C ARG A 48 2.23 11.16 -9.18
N PRO A 49 1.74 11.96 -8.22
CA PRO A 49 2.14 11.82 -6.83
C PRO A 49 1.67 10.45 -6.35
N THR A 50 2.62 9.58 -6.06
CA THR A 50 2.38 8.42 -5.22
C THR A 50 2.07 8.97 -3.82
N LEU A 51 1.14 8.34 -3.12
CA LEU A 51 0.86 8.70 -1.74
C LEU A 51 2.16 8.58 -0.93
N ASP A 52 2.43 9.52 -0.02
CA ASP A 52 3.65 9.51 0.77
C ASP A 52 3.85 8.12 1.41
N PRO A 53 4.99 7.45 1.17
CA PRO A 53 5.19 6.07 1.61
C PRO A 53 5.17 5.94 3.13
N VAL A 54 5.56 6.97 3.88
CA VAL A 54 5.47 6.98 5.34
C VAL A 54 4.02 6.99 5.78
N VAL A 55 3.18 7.83 5.16
CA VAL A 55 1.73 7.84 5.44
C VAL A 55 1.09 6.49 5.15
N ALA A 56 1.43 5.86 4.01
CA ALA A 56 0.92 4.54 3.67
C ALA A 56 1.38 3.47 4.69
N MET A 57 2.65 3.49 5.12
CA MET A 57 3.15 2.59 6.15
C MET A 57 2.47 2.80 7.50
N SER A 58 2.19 4.06 7.90
CA SER A 58 1.45 4.36 9.13
C SER A 58 0.06 3.74 9.12
N VAL A 59 -0.66 3.82 7.99
CA VAL A 59 -1.98 3.18 7.85
C VAL A 59 -1.86 1.66 7.91
N ILE A 60 -0.90 1.06 7.20
CA ILE A 60 -0.66 -0.39 7.21
C ILE A 60 -0.41 -0.87 8.63
N ALA A 61 0.57 -0.29 9.32
CA ALA A 61 0.95 -0.67 10.69
C ALA A 61 -0.15 -0.41 11.74
N THR A 62 -1.17 0.38 11.41
CA THR A 62 -2.32 0.60 12.31
C THR A 62 -3.37 -0.51 12.18
N VAL A 63 -3.44 -1.19 11.04
CA VAL A 63 -4.52 -2.14 10.73
C VAL A 63 -4.08 -3.60 10.63
N THR A 64 -2.78 -3.85 10.73
CA THR A 64 -2.13 -5.16 10.84
C THR A 64 -1.24 -5.13 12.08
#